data_AF-A0A4Q6A6E2-F1
#
_entry.id   AF-A0A4Q6A6E2-F1
#
_cell.length_a   1.000
_cell.length_b   1.000
_cell.length_c   1.000
_cell.angle_alpha   90.00
_cell.angle_beta   90.00
_cell.angle_gamma   90.00
#
_symmetry.space_group_name_H-M   'P 1'
#
loop_
_entity.id
_entity.type
_entity.pdbx_description
1 polymer ?
#
loop_
_entity_poly.entity_id
_entity_poly.type
_entity_poly.pdbx_seq_one_letter_code
_entity_poly.pdbx_strand_id
1 'polypeptide(L)' 'IPITIVTLGLFLLVINIIIVKLCDYLIDGFAVNNWLAALLFSLVVSVVSSILHGFAKDKD' A
#
# COMPACT_ATOMS: atom_id res chain seq x y z
N ILE A 1 -16.88 -12.93 15.66
CA ILE A 1 -16.66 -11.79 16.59
C ILE A 1 -16.36 -10.55 15.73
N PRO A 2 -17.33 -9.63 15.56
CA PRO A 2 -17.19 -8.47 14.64
C PRO A 2 -16.03 -7.55 15.01
N ILE A 3 -15.76 -7.40 16.31
CA ILE A 3 -14.63 -6.62 16.83
C ILE A 3 -13.30 -7.14 16.29
N THR A 4 -13.17 -8.45 16.05
CA THR A 4 -11.93 -9.07 15.57
C THR A 4 -11.66 -8.71 14.11
N ILE A 5 -12.69 -8.61 13.26
CA ILE A 5 -12.56 -8.14 11.87
C ILE A 5 -12.12 -6.66 11.87
N VAL A 6 -12.68 -5.85 12.77
CA VAL A 6 -12.30 -4.44 12.91
C VAL A 6 -10.87 -4.30 13.40
N THR A 7 -10.45 -5.08 14.40
CA THR A 7 -9.08 -5.01 14.93
C THR A 7 -8.05 -5.62 13.97
N LEU A 8 -8.37 -6.70 13.26
CA LEU A 8 -7.49 -7.28 12.22
C LEU A 8 -7.40 -6.39 11.00
N GLY A 9 -8.51 -5.80 10.55
CA GLY A 9 -8.53 -4.81 9.46
C GLY A 9 -7.75 -3.55 9.82
N LEU A 10 -7.92 -3.05 11.06
CA LEU A 10 -7.15 -1.91 11.56
C LEU A 10 -5.66 -2.24 11.68
N PHE A 11 -5.30 -3.45 12.12
CA PHE A 11 -3.91 -3.90 12.18
C PHE A 11 -3.24 -3.92 10.80
N LEU A 12 -3.95 -4.41 9.77
CA LEU A 12 -3.47 -4.39 8.38
C LEU A 12 -3.26 -2.95 7.85
N LEU A 13 -4.11 -2.02 8.28
CA LEU A 13 -3.97 -0.59 7.98
C LEU A 13 -2.69 -0.01 8.59
N VAL A 14 -2.41 -0.36 9.85
CA VAL A 14 -1.17 0.04 10.54
C VAL A 14 0.07 -0.50 9.80
N ILE A 15 0.06 -1.79 9.41
CA ILE A 15 1.19 -2.39 8.68
C ILE A 15 1.42 -1.72 7.32
N ASN A 16 0.36 -1.41 6.56
CA ASN A 16 0.49 -0.71 5.28
C ASN A 16 1.15 0.68 5.45
N ILE A 17 0.74 1.43 6.48
CA ILE A 17 1.34 2.74 6.78
C ILE A 17 2.81 2.60 7.14
N ILE A 18 3.20 1.59 7.94
CA ILE A 18 4.59 1.32 8.29
C ILE A 18 5.43 1.05 7.03
N ILE A 19 4.93 0.21 6.10
CA ILE A 19 5.64 -0.12 4.86
C ILE A 19 5.86 1.14 4.00
N VAL A 20 4.84 1.99 3.85
CA VAL A 20 4.97 3.21 3.06
C VAL A 20 5.93 4.22 3.73
N LYS A 21 5.87 4.37 5.06
CA LYS A 21 6.81 5.19 5.83
C LYS A 21 8.24 4.67 5.76
N LEU A 22 8.41 3.36 5.63
CA LEU A 22 9.71 2.75 5.41
C LEU A 22 10.21 3.07 4.00
N CYS A 23 9.39 2.95 2.96
CA CYS A 23 9.76 3.38 1.60
C CYS A 23 10.11 4.87 1.51
N ASP A 24 9.36 5.73 2.21
CA ASP A 24 9.61 7.18 2.37
C ASP A 24 11.02 7.45 2.94
N TYR A 25 11.50 6.61 3.85
CA TYR A 25 12.85 6.72 4.40
C TYR A 25 13.95 6.10 3.51
N LEU A 26 13.64 5.03 2.77
CA LEU A 26 14.64 4.34 1.94
C LEU A 26 14.87 4.97 0.57
N ILE A 27 13.90 5.71 0.04
CA ILE A 27 13.94 6.25 -1.33
C ILE A 27 14.07 7.78 -1.26
N ASP A 28 15.26 8.29 -1.53
CA ASP A 28 15.48 9.74 -1.64
C ASP A 28 14.60 10.36 -2.74
N GLY A 29 13.85 11.41 -2.37
CA GLY A 29 12.88 12.07 -3.25
C GLY A 29 11.45 11.52 -3.20
N PHE A 30 11.19 10.44 -2.46
CA PHE A 30 9.85 9.93 -2.21
C PHE A 30 9.36 10.41 -0.84
N ALA A 31 8.75 11.60 -0.79
CA ALA A 31 8.21 12.20 0.44
C ALA A 31 6.69 11.97 0.57
N VAL A 32 6.26 11.27 1.62
CA VAL A 32 4.85 11.06 1.95
C VAL A 32 4.49 11.77 3.26
N ASN A 33 3.98 13.00 3.12
CA ASN A 33 3.75 13.90 4.25
C ASN A 33 2.63 13.46 5.20
N ASN A 34 1.61 12.73 4.71
CA ASN A 34 0.43 12.35 5.51
C ASN A 34 0.09 10.86 5.39
N TRP A 35 -0.46 10.29 6.48
CA TRP A 35 -1.02 8.94 6.54
C TRP A 35 -2.06 8.63 5.45
N LEU A 36 -2.87 9.63 5.09
CA LEU A 36 -3.85 9.51 3.99
C LEU A 36 -3.19 9.48 2.61
N ALA A 37 -2.09 10.22 2.44
CA ALA A 37 -1.28 10.16 1.21
C ALA A 37 -0.59 8.80 1.07
N ALA A 38 -0.16 8.18 2.17
CA ALA A 38 0.39 6.83 2.17
C ALA A 38 -0.64 5.77 1.75
N LEU A 39 -1.88 5.91 2.21
CA LEU A 39 -2.98 5.01 1.89
C LEU A 39 -3.39 5.12 0.40
N LEU A 40 -3.50 6.35 -0.13
CA LEU A 40 -3.75 6.56 -1.55
C LEU A 40 -2.58 6.09 -2.42
N PHE A 41 -1.34 6.28 -1.97
CA PHE A 41 -0.17 5.78 -2.70
C PHE A 41 -0.17 4.26 -2.80
N SER A 42 -0.43 3.53 -1.70
CA SER A 42 -0.49 2.07 -1.76
C SER A 42 -1.60 1.55 -2.67
N LEU A 43 -2.74 2.27 -2.71
CA LEU A 43 -3.83 1.99 -3.65
C LEU A 43 -3.40 2.18 -5.10
N VAL A 44 -2.77 3.31 -5.43
CA VAL A 44 -2.28 3.59 -6.80
C VAL A 44 -1.23 2.56 -7.21
N VAL A 45 -0.27 2.24 -6.34
CA VAL A 45 0.74 1.21 -6.60
C VAL A 45 0.07 -0.15 -6.84
N SER A 46 -0.93 -0.52 -6.03
CA SER A 46 -1.67 -1.77 -6.23
C SER A 46 -2.40 -1.81 -7.57
N VAL A 47 -3.05 -0.71 -7.98
CA VAL A 47 -3.72 -0.61 -9.28
C VAL A 47 -2.73 -0.69 -10.43
N VAL A 48 -1.64 0.09 -10.37
CA VAL A 48 -0.59 0.08 -11.40
C VAL A 48 0.05 -1.31 -11.48
N SER A 49 0.37 -1.93 -10.35
CA SER A 49 0.94 -3.28 -10.29
C SER A 49 -0.04 -4.34 -10.80
N SER A 50 -1.34 -4.23 -10.50
CA SER A 50 -2.37 -5.11 -11.05
C SER A 50 -2.50 -5.00 -12.56
N ILE A 51 -2.42 -3.78 -13.10
CA ILE A 51 -2.45 -3.54 -14.55
C ILE A 51 -1.18 -4.08 -15.20
N LEU A 52 0.00 -3.79 -14.63
CA LEU A 52 1.28 -4.31 -15.11
C LEU A 52 1.32 -5.84 -15.08
N HIS A 53 0.83 -6.48 -14.01
CA HIS A 53 0.75 -7.93 -13.91
C HIS A 53 -0.29 -8.51 -14.89
N GLY A 54 -1.40 -7.80 -15.12
CA GLY A 54 -2.39 -8.16 -16.12
C GLY A 54 -1.80 -8.19 -17.54
N PHE A 55 -1.07 -7.14 -17.93
CA PHE A 55 -0.40 -7.07 -19.25
C PHE A 55 0.83 -8.00 -19.35
N ALA A 56 1.57 -8.22 -18.27
CA ALA A 56 2.70 -9.15 -18.26
C ALA A 56 2.25 -10.61 -18.41
N LYS A 57 0.99 -10.91 -18.13
CA LYS A 57 0.39 -12.26 -18.23
C LYS A 57 0.03 -12.65 -19.67
N ASP A 58 0.06 -11.72 -20.63
CA ASP A 58 -0.25 -11.97 -22.06
C ASP A 58 0.91 -12.63 -22.85
N LYS A 59 1.91 -13.21 -22.19
CA LYS A 59 3.07 -13.81 -22.86
C LYS A 59 3.33 -15.29 -22.56
N ASP A 60 2.30 -16.01 -22.13
CA ASP A 60 2.26 -17.48 -22.08
C ASP A 60 1.04 -18.03 -22.84
#